data_AF-A0A3C1PMN0-F1
#
_entry.id   AF-A0A3C1PMN0-F1
#
_cell.length_a   1.000
_cell.length_b   1.000
_cell.length_c   1.000
_cell.angle_alpha   90.00
_cell.angle_beta   90.00
_cell.angle_gamma   90.00
#
_symmetry.space_group_name_H-M   'P 1'
#
loop_
_entity.id
_entity.type
_entity.pdbx_description
1 polymer ?
#
loop_
_entity_poly.entity_id
_entity_poly.type
_entity_poly.pdbx_seq_one_letter_code
_entity_poly.pdbx_strand_id
1 'polypeptide(L)'
;MNAIDQFKQFYRTSSLFIKLIVINTVIFVAVNLIDTFFYFFNSEFSIINWLAVPASFSELIIKPYTIITYMFLHEDVLHILFNMMWLYVFGKIFLEFL
;
A
#
# COMPACT_ATOMS: atom_id res chain seq x y z
N MET A 1 27.04 0.77 -13.54
CA MET A 1 25.94 0.97 -12.57
C MET A 1 25.14 -0.30 -12.49
N ASN A 2 24.91 -0.82 -11.29
CA ASN A 2 24.16 -2.05 -11.09
C ASN A 2 22.64 -1.75 -11.05
N ALA A 3 21.81 -2.79 -11.16
CA ALA A 3 20.34 -2.64 -11.18
C ALA A 3 19.78 -1.87 -9.96
N ILE A 4 20.39 -2.09 -8.78
CA ILE A 4 20.05 -1.40 -7.54
C ILE A 4 20.29 0.12 -7.66
N ASP A 5 21.38 0.53 -8.30
CA ASP A 5 21.73 1.95 -8.45
C ASP A 5 20.77 2.65 -9.42
N GLN A 6 20.37 1.95 -10.49
CA GLN A 6 19.37 2.43 -11.45
C GLN A 6 18.01 2.63 -10.78
N PHE A 7 17.56 1.66 -9.98
CA PHE A 7 16.31 1.77 -9.23
C PHE A 7 16.35 2.93 -8.21
N LYS A 8 17.45 3.05 -7.46
CA LYS A 8 17.63 4.17 -6.51
C LYS A 8 17.57 5.52 -7.21
N GLN A 9 18.21 5.64 -8.37
CA GLN A 9 18.17 6.87 -9.15
C GLN A 9 16.76 7.16 -9.67
N PHE A 10 16.09 6.16 -10.26
CA PHE A 10 14.70 6.26 -10.71
C PHE A 10 13.78 6.73 -9.58
N TYR A 11 13.82 6.07 -8.42
CA TYR A 11 12.97 6.42 -7.29
C TYR A 11 13.26 7.84 -6.79
N ARG A 12 14.53 8.26 -6.77
CA ARG A 12 14.92 9.61 -6.35
C ARG A 12 14.38 10.69 -7.28
N THR A 13 14.45 10.47 -8.60
CA THR A 13 14.00 11.45 -9.62
C THR A 13 12.51 11.38 -9.92
N SER A 14 11.81 10.37 -9.40
CA SER A 14 10.37 10.17 -9.64
C SER A 14 9.50 11.15 -8.85
N SER A 15 8.34 11.46 -9.44
CA SER A 15 7.27 12.25 -8.83
C SER A 15 6.68 11.58 -7.59
N LEU A 16 6.02 12.38 -6.73
CA LEU A 16 5.41 11.88 -5.49
C LEU A 16 4.43 10.72 -5.72
N PHE A 17 3.56 10.82 -6.73
CA PHE A 17 2.59 9.77 -7.04
C PHE A 17 3.27 8.45 -7.45
N ILE A 18 4.38 8.49 -8.19
CA ILE A 18 5.16 7.29 -8.54
C ILE A 18 5.76 6.65 -7.27
N LYS A 19 6.28 7.47 -6.35
CA LYS A 19 6.80 6.97 -5.06
C LYS A 19 5.68 6.29 -4.26
N LEU A 20 4.49 6.89 -4.22
CA LEU A 20 3.31 6.30 -3.60
C LEU A 20 2.90 4.98 -4.25
N ILE A 21 2.98 4.87 -5.58
CA ILE A 21 2.72 3.60 -6.29
C ILE A 21 3.69 2.51 -5.83
N VAL A 22 4.98 2.82 -5.80
CA VAL A 22 6.02 1.87 -5.35
C VAL A 22 5.76 1.45 -3.90
N ILE A 23 5.48 2.40 -3.00
CA ILE A 23 5.22 2.11 -1.58
C ILE A 23 3.98 1.22 -1.42
N ASN A 24 2.86 1.55 -2.07
CA ASN A 24 1.65 0.74 -2.02
C ASN A 24 1.87 -0.69 -2.53
N THR A 25 2.61 -0.82 -3.64
CA THR A 25 2.95 -2.13 -4.21
C THR A 25 3.79 -2.97 -3.25
N VAL A 26 4.81 -2.36 -2.61
CA VAL A 26 5.66 -3.05 -1.64
C VAL A 26 4.86 -3.47 -0.41
N ILE A 27 4.01 -2.58 0.12
CA ILE A 27 3.16 -2.89 1.29
C ILE A 27 2.20 -4.03 0.98
N PHE A 28 1.53 -4.00 -0.18
CA PHE A 28 0.63 -5.06 -0.62
C PHE A 28 1.31 -6.42 -0.66
N VAL A 29 2.51 -6.50 -1.26
CA VAL A 29 3.27 -7.75 -1.32
C VAL A 29 3.66 -8.21 0.08
N ALA A 30 4.17 -7.30 0.93
CA ALA A 30 4.57 -7.65 2.29
C ALA A 30 3.41 -8.17 3.15
N VAL A 31 2.27 -7.48 3.13
CA VAL A 31 1.05 -7.85 3.88
C VAL A 31 0.54 -9.21 3.43
N ASN A 32 0.37 -9.42 2.11
CA ASN A 32 -0.13 -10.70 1.58
C ASN A 32 0.84 -11.86 1.82
N LEU A 33 2.16 -11.63 1.77
CA LEU A 33 3.14 -12.65 2.10
C LEU A 33 3.07 -13.05 3.58
N ILE A 34 2.91 -12.08 4.48
CA ILE A 34 2.78 -12.34 5.92
C ILE A 34 1.49 -13.13 6.19
N ASP A 35 0.35 -12.70 5.65
CA ASP A 35 -0.92 -13.40 5.88
C ASP A 35 -0.92 -14.80 5.26
N THR A 36 -0.37 -14.96 4.06
CA THR A 36 -0.21 -16.27 3.43
C THR A 36 0.72 -17.18 4.25
N PHE A 37 1.79 -16.62 4.83
CA PHE A 37 2.68 -17.37 5.71
C PHE A 37 1.91 -17.90 6.94
N PHE A 38 1.17 -17.05 7.67
CA PHE A 38 0.39 -17.47 8.83
C PHE A 38 -0.73 -18.45 8.50
N TYR A 39 -1.35 -18.31 7.33
CA TYR A 39 -2.34 -19.26 6.82
C TYR A 39 -1.78 -20.69 6.73
N PHE A 40 -0.55 -20.85 6.22
CA PHE A 40 0.09 -22.17 6.16
C PHE A 40 0.37 -22.82 7.52
N PHE A 41 0.42 -22.04 8.60
CA PHE A 41 0.58 -22.55 9.97
C PHE A 41 -0.75 -22.78 10.70
N ASN A 42 -1.90 -22.69 10.01
CA ASN A 42 -3.24 -22.75 10.61
C ASN A 42 -3.44 -21.73 11.75
N SER A 43 -2.82 -20.55 11.63
CA SER A 43 -3.02 -19.46 12.59
C SER A 43 -4.26 -18.64 12.22
N GLU A 44 -5.05 -18.25 13.23
CA GLU A 44 -6.14 -17.26 13.05
C GLU A 44 -5.64 -15.81 12.94
N PHE A 45 -4.32 -15.61 12.98
CA PHE A 45 -3.73 -14.29 12.86
C PHE A 45 -3.92 -13.73 11.44
N SER A 46 -4.46 -12.50 11.35
CA SER A 46 -4.51 -11.71 10.11
C SER A 46 -3.98 -10.31 10.37
N ILE A 47 -2.91 -9.97 9.66
CA ILE A 47 -2.31 -8.64 9.72
C ILE A 47 -3.20 -7.60 9.05
N ILE A 48 -4.02 -7.99 8.06
CA ILE A 48 -5.04 -7.13 7.45
C ILE A 48 -6.02 -6.65 8.53
N ASN A 49 -6.55 -7.55 9.36
CA ASN A 49 -7.48 -7.18 10.44
C ASN A 49 -6.85 -6.25 11.51
N TRP A 50 -5.53 -6.30 11.67
CA TRP A 50 -4.82 -5.41 12.58
C TRP A 50 -4.60 -4.01 12.00
N LEU A 51 -4.41 -3.90 10.68
CA LEU A 51 -4.09 -2.66 9.98
C LEU A 51 -5.33 -1.97 9.38
N ALA A 52 -6.45 -2.67 9.24
CA ALA A 52 -7.70 -2.15 8.71
C ALA A 52 -8.38 -1.19 9.70
N VAL A 53 -9.08 -0.19 9.17
CA VAL A 53 -9.92 0.71 10.00
C VAL A 53 -11.08 -0.09 10.58
N PRO A 54 -11.28 -0.05 11.92
CA PRO A 54 -12.41 -0.71 12.54
C PRO A 54 -13.70 0.03 12.19
N ALA A 55 -14.80 -0.73 12.08
CA ALA A 55 -16.13 -0.17 11.83
C ALA A 55 -16.68 0.63 13.02
N SER A 56 -16.24 0.31 14.24
CA SER A 56 -16.69 0.99 15.46
C SER A 56 -15.81 2.20 15.78
N PHE A 57 -16.44 3.35 16.04
CA PHE A 57 -15.73 4.57 16.41
C PHE A 57 -14.95 4.42 17.72
N SER A 58 -15.49 3.66 18.67
CA SER A 58 -14.83 3.36 19.94
C SER A 58 -13.51 2.62 19.75
N GLU A 59 -13.44 1.66 18.82
CA GLU A 59 -12.18 0.97 18.49
C GLU A 59 -11.23 1.85 17.69
N LEU A 60 -11.75 2.75 16.84
CA LEU A 60 -10.92 3.70 16.09
C LEU A 60 -10.11 4.60 17.02
N ILE A 61 -10.68 5.03 18.16
CA ILE A 61 -9.96 5.82 19.18
C ILE A 61 -8.78 5.03 19.77
N ILE A 62 -8.95 3.71 19.93
CA ILE A 62 -7.92 2.81 20.47
C ILE A 62 -6.84 2.51 19.41
N LYS A 63 -7.22 2.48 18.13
CA LYS A 63 -6.33 2.18 17.00
C LYS A 63 -6.25 3.35 16.02
N PRO A 64 -5.76 4.54 16.42
CA PRO A 64 -5.78 5.73 15.58
C PRO A 64 -4.85 5.61 14.36
N TYR A 65 -3.82 4.74 14.44
CA TYR A 65 -2.93 4.45 13.32
C TYR A 65 -3.66 3.86 12.11
N THR A 66 -4.82 3.22 12.33
CA THR A 66 -5.60 2.59 11.26
C THR A 66 -6.02 3.59 10.18
N ILE A 67 -6.23 4.87 10.55
CA ILE A 67 -6.53 5.98 9.63
C ILE A 67 -5.47 6.16 8.55
N ILE A 68 -4.20 5.86 8.85
CA ILE A 68 -3.12 5.95 7.88
C ILE A 68 -2.88 4.60 7.22
N THR A 69 -2.85 3.52 8.01
CA THR A 69 -2.48 2.20 7.48
C THR A 69 -3.50 1.67 6.48
N TYR A 70 -4.79 1.96 6.66
CA TYR A 70 -5.81 1.52 5.71
C TYR A 70 -5.63 2.11 4.31
N MET A 71 -5.03 3.30 4.18
CA MET A 71 -4.79 3.93 2.88
C MET A 71 -3.82 3.12 2.00
N PHE A 72 -3.05 2.21 2.60
CA PHE A 72 -2.09 1.35 1.92
C PHE A 72 -2.52 -0.12 1.83
N LEU A 73 -3.63 -0.48 2.47
CA LEU A 73 -4.13 -1.84 2.46
C LEU A 73 -4.98 -2.12 1.23
N HIS A 74 -4.73 -3.27 0.61
CA HIS A 74 -5.48 -3.78 -0.52
C HIS A 74 -5.61 -5.30 -0.37
N GLU A 75 -6.83 -5.83 -0.50
CA GLU A 75 -7.11 -7.25 -0.28
C GLU A 75 -6.91 -8.10 -1.55
N ASP A 76 -7.06 -7.48 -2.73
CA ASP A 76 -7.03 -8.20 -4.00
C ASP A 76 -6.15 -7.51 -5.05
N VAL A 77 -5.62 -8.32 -5.97
CA VAL A 77 -4.68 -7.89 -7.01
C VAL A 77 -5.33 -6.91 -7.99
N LEU A 78 -6.60 -7.10 -8.33
CA LEU A 78 -7.30 -6.23 -9.29
C LEU A 78 -7.54 -4.84 -8.67
N HIS A 79 -7.93 -4.78 -7.41
CA HIS A 79 -8.15 -3.53 -6.70
C HIS A 79 -6.87 -2.71 -6.62
N ILE A 80 -5.74 -3.29 -6.18
CA ILE A 80 -4.47 -2.54 -6.18
C ILE A 80 -4.08 -2.10 -7.60
N LEU A 81 -4.28 -2.95 -8.61
CA LEU A 81 -3.98 -2.59 -9.99
C LEU A 81 -4.75 -1.34 -10.43
N PHE A 82 -6.07 -1.31 -10.23
CA PHE A 82 -6.88 -0.16 -10.59
C PHE A 82 -6.56 1.09 -9.76
N ASN A 83 -6.29 0.94 -8.46
CA ASN A 83 -5.89 2.07 -7.63
C ASN A 83 -4.57 2.68 -8.10
N MET A 84 -3.58 1.87 -8.46
CA MET A 84 -2.29 2.38 -8.94
C MET A 84 -2.41 3.03 -10.32
N MET A 85 -3.28 2.50 -11.19
CA MET A 85 -3.60 3.14 -12.48
C MET A 85 -4.26 4.51 -12.28
N TRP A 86 -5.26 4.60 -11.39
CA TRP A 86 -5.90 5.88 -11.08
C TRP A 86 -4.93 6.88 -10.46
N LEU A 87 -4.10 6.43 -9.51
CA LEU A 87 -3.07 7.27 -8.90
C LEU A 87 -2.07 7.79 -9.93
N TYR A 88 -1.70 6.96 -10.91
CA TYR A 88 -0.85 7.38 -12.03
C TYR A 88 -1.54 8.43 -12.91
N VAL A 89 -2.76 8.15 -13.37
CA VAL A 89 -3.50 9.02 -14.28
C VAL A 89 -3.84 10.36 -13.61
N PHE A 90 -4.46 10.33 -12.43
CA PHE A 90 -4.80 11.56 -11.70
C PHE A 90 -3.57 12.29 -11.17
N GLY A 91 -2.52 11.57 -10.76
CA GLY A 91 -1.26 12.19 -10.35
C GLY A 91 -0.58 12.93 -11.49
N LYS A 92 -0.63 12.39 -12.72
CA LYS A 92 -0.13 13.06 -13.92
C LYS A 92 -0.97 14.29 -14.26
N ILE A 93 -2.30 14.16 -14.27
CA ILE A 93 -3.20 15.29 -14.50
C ILE A 93 -2.96 16.39 -13.47
N PHE A 94 -2.84 16.05 -12.18
CA PHE A 94 -2.59 17.02 -11.14
C PHE A 94 -1.29 17.80 -11.39
N LEU A 95 -0.18 17.12 -11.72
CA LEU A 95 1.09 17.81 -11.98
C LEU A 95 1.13 18.60 -13.30
N GLU A 96 0.30 18.23 -14.28
CA GLU A 96 0.27 18.90 -15.58
C GLU A 96 -0.67 20.11 -15.60
N PHE A 97 -1.71 20.11 -14.77
CA PHE A 97 -2.78 21.11 -14.83
C PHE A 97 -2.96 21.94 -13.55
N LEU A 98 -2.27 21.61 -12.44
CA LEU A 98 -2.23 22.36 -11.18
C LEU A 98 -0.79 22.68 -10.77
#